data_AF-A0A529NI97-F1
#
_entry.id   AF-A0A529NI97-F1
#
_cell.length_a   1.000
_cell.length_b   1.000
_cell.length_c   1.000
_cell.angle_alpha   90.00
_cell.angle_beta   90.00
_cell.angle_gamma   90.00
#
_symmetry.space_group_name_H-M   'P 1'
#
loop_
_entity.id
_entity.type
_entity.pdbx_description
1 polymer ?
#
loop_
_entity_poly.entity_id
_entity_poly.type
_entity_poly.pdbx_seq_one_letter_code
_entity_poly.pdbx_strand_id
1 'polypeptide(L)'
;VGLNALEQASLDDKVLARDRAQGVFTQTFTEFSNRMISAYRLKQGGANLKKYADVFARADQEFGVQAPVIAAFWALETDFGAVQGDFHTLSALVTLSHDCRRPQLFRPQLVPLLTLIDRGVLPADVTGAWAGEIG
;
A
#
# COMPACT_ATOMS: atom_id res chain seq x y z
N VAL A 1 23.31 3.66 3.67
CA VAL A 1 22.39 4.64 3.04
C VAL A 1 21.09 4.74 3.83
N GLY A 2 20.55 3.61 4.31
CA GLY A 2 19.38 3.52 5.17
C GLY A 2 19.52 4.27 6.50
N LEU A 3 20.66 4.16 7.20
CA LEU A 3 20.87 4.95 8.44
C LEU A 3 20.79 6.46 8.17
N ASN A 4 21.37 6.94 7.07
CA ASN A 4 21.26 8.36 6.68
C ASN A 4 19.81 8.73 6.32
N ALA A 5 19.07 7.83 5.67
CA ALA A 5 17.65 8.04 5.39
C ALA A 5 16.83 8.11 6.69
N LEU A 6 17.17 7.29 7.69
CA LEU A 6 16.54 7.31 9.00
C LEU A 6 16.80 8.62 9.74
N GLU A 7 18.02 9.17 9.66
CA GLU A 7 18.34 10.50 10.22
C GLU A 7 17.53 11.63 9.58
N GLN A 8 17.11 11.46 8.32
CA GLN A 8 16.28 12.44 7.60
C GLN A 8 14.78 12.23 7.83
N ALA A 9 14.36 11.11 8.41
CA ALA A 9 12.96 10.83 8.67
C ALA A 9 12.41 11.74 9.77
N SER A 10 11.28 12.38 9.50
CA SER A 10 10.57 13.24 10.44
C SER A 10 9.24 12.64 10.87
N LEU A 11 8.78 13.02 12.07
CA LEU A 11 7.40 12.72 12.50
C LEU A 11 6.40 13.50 11.62
N ASP A 12 5.27 12.88 11.30
CA ASP A 12 4.21 13.46 10.47
C ASP A 12 2.83 13.39 11.16
N ASP A 13 2.30 14.54 11.57
CA ASP A 13 0.99 14.64 12.22
C ASP A 13 -0.17 14.17 11.33
N LYS A 14 -0.02 14.24 9.99
CA LYS A 14 -1.03 13.71 9.07
C LYS A 14 -1.14 12.20 9.17
N VAL A 15 -0.02 11.51 9.40
CA VAL A 15 0.00 10.05 9.60
C VAL A 15 -0.76 9.69 10.88
N LEU A 16 -0.51 10.40 11.98
CA LEU A 16 -1.24 10.21 13.24
C LEU A 16 -2.74 10.50 13.10
N ALA A 17 -3.10 11.53 12.34
CA ALA A 17 -4.49 11.85 12.06
C ALA A 17 -5.19 10.72 11.29
N ARG A 18 -4.54 10.14 10.27
CA ARG A 18 -5.08 9.02 9.49
C ARG A 18 -5.21 7.74 10.33
N ASP A 19 -4.21 7.42 11.14
CA ASP A 19 -4.25 6.26 12.04
C ASP A 19 -5.44 6.31 13.02
N ARG A 20 -5.78 7.51 13.49
CA ARG A 20 -6.92 7.74 14.39
C ARG A 20 -8.27 7.82 13.65
N ALA A 21 -8.28 8.06 12.35
CA ALA A 21 -9.48 8.33 11.54
C ALA A 21 -9.89 7.15 10.63
N GLN A 22 -10.08 5.95 11.19
CA GLN A 22 -10.46 4.74 10.44
C GLN A 22 -11.99 4.62 10.21
N GLY A 23 -12.61 5.62 9.56
CA GLY A 23 -14.06 5.71 9.37
C GLY A 23 -14.70 4.65 8.47
N VAL A 24 -13.92 3.79 7.80
CA VAL A 24 -14.48 2.68 6.99
C VAL A 24 -15.26 1.68 7.84
N PHE A 25 -14.88 1.51 9.11
CA PHE A 25 -15.50 0.55 10.02
C PHE A 25 -16.90 0.94 10.49
N THR A 26 -17.39 2.13 10.13
CA THR A 26 -18.75 2.57 10.44
C THR A 26 -19.72 2.38 9.27
N GLN A 27 -19.25 1.89 8.12
CA GLN A 27 -20.08 1.68 6.92
C GLN A 27 -20.87 0.37 7.02
N THR A 28 -22.09 0.36 6.49
CA THR A 28 -22.82 -0.87 6.20
C THR A 28 -22.11 -1.65 5.07
N PHE A 29 -22.37 -2.96 5.00
CA PHE A 29 -21.82 -3.79 3.93
C PHE A 29 -22.18 -3.27 2.53
N THR A 30 -23.41 -2.78 2.34
CA THR A 30 -23.86 -2.25 1.04
C THR A 30 -23.14 -0.96 0.67
N GLU A 31 -22.93 -0.05 1.62
CA GLU A 31 -22.14 1.17 1.39
C GLU A 31 -20.69 0.85 1.05
N PHE A 32 -20.07 -0.04 1.81
CA PHE A 32 -18.69 -0.48 1.57
C PHE A 32 -18.54 -1.15 0.20
N SER A 33 -19.37 -2.15 -0.09
CA SER A 33 -19.26 -2.95 -1.33
C SER A 33 -19.55 -2.12 -2.58
N ASN A 34 -20.55 -1.23 -2.55
CA ASN A 34 -20.83 -0.32 -3.67
C ASN A 34 -19.66 0.64 -3.94
N ARG A 35 -18.99 1.12 -2.88
CA ARG A 35 -17.79 1.95 -3.02
C ARG A 35 -16.62 1.15 -3.59
N MET A 36 -16.46 -0.09 -3.15
CA MET A 36 -15.34 -0.95 -3.56
C MET A 36 -15.47 -1.48 -4.99
N ILE A 37 -16.69 -1.77 -5.44
CA ILE A 37 -17.00 -2.32 -6.77
C ILE A 37 -17.49 -1.19 -7.68
N SER A 38 -16.65 -0.17 -7.86
CA SER A 38 -17.01 0.98 -8.68
C SER A 38 -17.04 0.65 -10.18
N ALA A 39 -17.85 1.39 -10.95
CA ALA A 39 -17.89 1.26 -12.41
C ALA A 39 -16.52 1.48 -13.07
N TYR A 40 -15.70 2.37 -12.48
CA TYR A 40 -14.31 2.57 -12.90
C TYR A 40 -13.49 1.29 -12.76
N ARG A 41 -13.52 0.63 -11.59
CA ARG A 41 -12.76 -0.61 -11.35
C ARG A 41 -13.20 -1.76 -12.21
N LEU A 42 -14.51 -1.92 -12.44
CA LEU A 42 -15.04 -2.94 -13.35
C LEU A 42 -14.54 -2.73 -14.79
N LYS A 43 -14.56 -1.49 -15.28
CA LYS A 43 -14.08 -1.14 -16.61
C LYS A 43 -12.57 -1.36 -16.75
N GLN A 44 -11.78 -0.83 -15.81
CA GLN A 44 -10.32 -0.95 -15.85
C GLN A 44 -9.85 -2.37 -15.62
N GLY A 45 -10.51 -3.12 -14.73
CA GLY A 45 -10.23 -4.53 -14.50
C GLY A 45 -10.39 -5.37 -15.77
N GLY A 46 -11.51 -5.20 -16.48
CA GLY A 46 -11.72 -5.87 -17.77
C GLY A 46 -10.68 -5.49 -18.84
N ALA A 47 -10.24 -4.22 -18.86
CA ALA A 47 -9.19 -3.76 -19.76
C ALA A 47 -7.81 -4.33 -19.39
N ASN A 48 -7.45 -4.31 -18.11
CA ASN A 48 -6.16 -4.79 -17.62
C ASN A 48 -6.02 -6.31 -17.74
N LEU A 49 -7.10 -7.08 -17.51
CA LEU A 49 -7.10 -8.53 -17.74
C LEU A 49 -6.77 -8.88 -19.19
N LYS A 50 -7.24 -8.08 -20.15
CA LYS A 50 -6.90 -8.26 -21.58
C LYS A 50 -5.48 -7.78 -21.89
N LYS A 51 -5.11 -6.60 -21.37
CA LYS A 51 -3.81 -5.96 -21.62
C LYS A 51 -2.63 -6.79 -21.10
N TYR A 52 -2.80 -7.43 -19.94
CA TYR A 52 -1.75 -8.19 -19.26
C TYR A 52 -2.05 -9.70 -19.25
N ALA A 53 -2.77 -10.21 -20.24
CA ALA A 53 -3.20 -11.61 -20.31
C ALA A 53 -2.03 -12.60 -20.13
N ASP A 54 -0.89 -12.36 -20.76
CA ASP A 54 0.29 -13.22 -20.65
C ASP A 54 0.89 -13.23 -19.24
N VAL A 55 0.88 -12.08 -18.55
CA VAL A 55 1.38 -11.97 -17.17
C VAL A 55 0.47 -12.75 -16.22
N PHE A 56 -0.84 -12.63 -16.39
CA PHE A 56 -1.80 -13.39 -15.59
C PHE A 56 -1.76 -14.88 -15.89
N ALA A 57 -1.61 -15.29 -17.15
CA ALA A 57 -1.45 -16.69 -17.52
C ALA A 57 -0.20 -17.31 -16.87
N ARG A 58 0.91 -16.56 -16.85
CA ARG A 58 2.12 -16.97 -16.13
C ARG A 58 1.88 -17.09 -14.62
N ALA A 59 1.19 -16.11 -14.02
CA ALA A 59 0.90 -16.14 -12.58
C ALA A 59 0.00 -17.33 -12.20
N ASP A 60 -0.96 -17.69 -13.05
CA ASP A 60 -1.79 -18.89 -12.87
C ASP A 60 -0.94 -20.16 -12.98
N GLN A 61 -0.08 -20.26 -13.99
CA GLN A 61 0.80 -21.42 -14.16
C GLN A 61 1.81 -21.59 -13.01
N GLU A 62 2.41 -20.49 -12.52
CA GLU A 62 3.46 -20.53 -11.50
C GLU A 62 2.91 -20.63 -10.08
N PHE A 63 1.76 -19.99 -9.79
CA PHE A 63 1.24 -19.84 -8.43
C PHE A 63 -0.17 -20.42 -8.24
N GLY A 64 -0.86 -20.82 -9.30
CA GLY A 64 -2.24 -21.36 -9.24
C GLY A 64 -3.30 -20.31 -8.90
N VAL A 65 -3.00 -19.02 -9.08
CA VAL A 65 -3.90 -17.91 -8.74
C VAL A 65 -4.55 -17.35 -9.99
N GLN A 66 -5.89 -17.44 -10.02
CA GLN A 66 -6.67 -16.98 -11.17
C GLN A 66 -6.54 -15.46 -11.38
N ALA A 67 -6.45 -15.06 -12.66
CA ALA A 67 -6.32 -13.67 -13.08
C ALA A 67 -7.30 -12.69 -12.41
N PRO A 68 -8.62 -12.99 -12.28
CA PRO A 68 -9.57 -12.06 -11.68
C PRO A 68 -9.30 -11.79 -10.20
N VAL A 69 -8.70 -12.74 -9.48
CA VAL A 69 -8.34 -12.58 -8.05
C VAL A 69 -7.23 -11.55 -7.93
N ILE A 70 -6.14 -11.72 -8.69
CA ILE A 70 -5.01 -10.78 -8.69
C ILE A 70 -5.47 -9.39 -9.12
N ALA A 71 -6.29 -9.31 -10.19
CA ALA A 71 -6.84 -8.05 -10.67
C ALA A 71 -7.73 -7.35 -9.63
N ALA A 72 -8.50 -8.11 -8.83
CA ALA A 72 -9.32 -7.55 -7.76
C ALA A 72 -8.46 -6.92 -6.64
N PHE A 73 -7.41 -7.60 -6.19
CA PHE A 73 -6.46 -7.02 -5.22
C PHE A 73 -5.83 -5.75 -5.76
N TRP A 74 -5.31 -5.79 -6.99
CA TRP A 74 -4.68 -4.62 -7.60
C TRP A 74 -5.65 -3.42 -7.74
N ALA A 75 -6.93 -3.69 -8.01
CA ALA A 75 -7.97 -2.66 -8.03
C ALA A 75 -8.25 -2.06 -6.65
N LEU A 76 -8.37 -2.92 -5.63
CA LEU A 76 -8.77 -2.50 -4.28
C LEU A 76 -7.65 -1.79 -3.53
N GLU A 77 -6.40 -2.18 -3.76
CA GLU A 77 -5.23 -1.56 -3.13
C GLU A 77 -4.92 -0.19 -3.75
N THR A 78 -4.87 -0.10 -5.09
CA THR A 78 -4.26 1.07 -5.75
C THR A 78 -5.00 1.60 -6.96
N ASP A 79 -6.23 1.13 -7.23
CA ASP A 79 -6.97 1.48 -8.44
C ASP A 79 -6.14 1.22 -9.72
N PHE A 80 -5.43 0.08 -9.72
CA PHE A 80 -4.50 -0.33 -10.77
C PHE A 80 -3.25 0.58 -10.89
N GLY A 81 -2.75 1.08 -9.76
CA GLY A 81 -1.60 1.99 -9.68
C GLY A 81 -1.96 3.47 -9.87
N ALA A 82 -3.24 3.82 -10.02
CA ALA A 82 -3.66 5.21 -10.11
C ALA A 82 -3.57 5.96 -8.77
N VAL A 83 -3.65 5.23 -7.64
CA VAL A 83 -3.61 5.78 -6.29
C VAL A 83 -2.67 4.95 -5.43
N GLN A 84 -1.44 5.40 -5.24
CA GLN A 84 -0.41 4.70 -4.45
C GLN A 84 -0.12 5.37 -3.09
N GLY A 85 -0.71 6.55 -2.87
CA GLY A 85 -0.43 7.38 -1.70
C GLY A 85 0.77 8.31 -1.88
N ASP A 86 0.79 9.37 -1.08
CA ASP A 86 1.73 10.49 -1.17
C ASP A 86 2.49 10.73 0.14
N PHE A 87 2.44 9.76 1.08
CA PHE A 87 3.18 9.83 2.33
C PHE A 87 4.60 9.33 2.13
N HIS A 88 5.58 10.04 2.67
CA HIS A 88 6.96 9.54 2.74
C HIS A 88 7.00 8.29 3.64
N THR A 89 7.22 7.11 3.05
CA THR A 89 6.99 5.82 3.71
C THR A 89 7.84 5.66 4.97
N LEU A 90 9.11 6.07 4.94
CA LEU A 90 9.98 5.97 6.10
C LEU A 90 9.53 6.88 7.25
N SER A 91 9.12 8.12 6.94
CA SER A 91 8.55 9.04 7.94
C SER A 91 7.26 8.51 8.53
N ALA A 92 6.40 7.89 7.72
CA ALA A 92 5.16 7.27 8.20
C ALA A 92 5.44 6.12 9.18
N LEU A 93 6.34 5.20 8.83
CA LEU A 93 6.71 4.09 9.72
C LEU A 93 7.43 4.57 10.98
N VAL A 94 8.30 5.58 10.90
CA VAL A 94 8.95 6.18 12.09
C VAL A 94 7.90 6.81 13.00
N THR A 95 6.96 7.56 12.43
CA THR A 95 5.86 8.19 13.17
C THR A 95 5.05 7.17 13.96
N LEU A 96 4.59 6.10 13.30
CA LEU A 96 3.76 5.08 13.93
C LEU A 96 4.54 4.14 14.86
N SER A 97 5.84 3.97 14.64
CA SER A 97 6.74 3.23 15.54
C SER A 97 7.06 3.99 16.83
N HIS A 98 6.99 5.32 16.77
CA HIS A 98 7.21 6.22 17.90
C HIS A 98 5.91 6.47 18.70
N ASP A 99 4.76 6.50 18.03
CA ASP A 99 3.46 6.70 18.69
C ASP A 99 3.13 5.60 19.71
N CYS A 100 2.45 5.96 20.80
CA CYS A 100 2.15 5.05 21.90
C CYS A 100 1.01 4.06 21.61
N ARG A 101 0.18 4.28 20.58
CA ARG A 101 -1.08 3.53 20.39
C ARG A 101 -0.82 2.07 20.02
N ARG A 102 0.02 1.80 19.02
CA ARG A 102 0.28 0.46 18.46
C ARG A 102 1.70 0.28 17.89
N PRO A 103 2.77 0.78 18.53
CA PRO A 103 4.10 0.83 17.91
C PRO A 103 4.68 -0.54 17.56
N GLN A 104 4.27 -1.59 18.26
CA GLN A 104 4.67 -2.97 18.00
C GLN A 104 4.28 -3.49 16.62
N LEU A 105 3.26 -2.90 15.97
CA LEU A 105 2.87 -3.27 14.61
C LEU A 105 3.84 -2.70 13.57
N PHE A 106 4.41 -1.53 13.82
CA PHE A 106 5.17 -0.75 12.84
C PHE A 106 6.68 -0.87 13.01
N ARG A 107 7.19 -1.03 14.24
CA ARG A 107 8.63 -1.21 14.51
C ARG A 107 9.26 -2.36 13.70
N PRO A 108 8.61 -3.53 13.53
CA PRO A 108 9.17 -4.60 12.71
C PRO A 108 9.34 -4.24 11.22
N GLN A 109 8.68 -3.20 10.73
CA GLN A 109 8.70 -2.78 9.32
C GLN A 109 9.86 -1.84 8.98
N LEU A 110 10.43 -1.15 9.98
CA LEU A 110 11.53 -0.19 9.77
C LEU A 110 12.78 -0.86 9.21
N VAL A 111 13.24 -1.96 9.83
CA VAL A 111 14.47 -2.65 9.39
C VAL A 111 14.33 -3.22 7.98
N PRO A 112 13.23 -3.90 7.60
CA PRO A 112 12.98 -4.30 6.22
C PRO A 112 13.01 -3.13 5.22
N LEU A 113 12.33 -2.02 5.52
CA LEU A 113 12.33 -0.86 4.62
C LEU A 113 13.75 -0.30 4.43
N LEU A 114 14.49 -0.09 5.51
CA LEU A 114 15.88 0.37 5.45
C LEU A 114 16.78 -0.61 4.69
N THR A 115 16.55 -1.92 4.84
CA THR A 115 17.27 -2.95 4.10
C THR A 115 16.99 -2.87 2.60
N LEU A 116 15.75 -2.61 2.19
CA LEU A 116 15.39 -2.41 0.78
C LEU A 116 16.04 -1.14 0.22
N ILE A 117 16.11 -0.07 1.00
CA ILE A 117 16.81 1.17 0.62
C ILE A 117 18.31 0.92 0.48
N ASP A 118 18.95 0.24 1.43
CA ASP A 118 20.39 -0.06 1.38
C ASP A 118 20.75 -0.97 0.19
N ARG A 119 19.85 -1.86 -0.21
CA ARG A 119 20.01 -2.70 -1.42
C ARG A 119 19.70 -1.97 -2.72
N GLY A 120 19.24 -0.72 -2.67
CA GLY A 120 18.83 0.05 -3.85
C GLY A 120 17.55 -0.47 -4.51
N VAL A 121 16.76 -1.30 -3.82
CA VAL A 121 15.48 -1.81 -4.32
C VAL A 121 14.41 -0.73 -4.26
N LEU A 122 14.45 0.11 -3.22
CA LEU A 122 13.59 1.28 -3.08
C LEU A 122 14.46 2.53 -2.92
N PRO A 123 14.03 3.68 -3.47
CA PRO A 123 14.70 4.93 -3.16
C PRO A 123 14.38 5.38 -1.73
N ALA A 124 15.23 6.22 -1.15
CA ALA A 124 15.05 6.69 0.22
C ALA A 124 13.79 7.56 0.39
N ASP A 125 13.36 8.23 -0.67
CA ASP A 125 12.18 9.09 -0.75
C ASP A 125 10.93 8.37 -1.28
N VAL A 126 10.90 7.02 -1.21
CA VAL A 126 9.74 6.23 -1.62
C VAL A 126 8.47 6.71 -0.90
N THR A 127 7.40 6.85 -1.68
CA THR A 127 6.08 7.24 -1.18
C THR A 127 5.11 6.05 -1.16
N GLY A 128 4.10 6.17 -0.32
CA GLY A 128 3.08 5.14 -0.17
C GLY A 128 1.86 5.61 0.61
N ALA A 129 1.08 4.65 1.07
CA ALA A 129 -0.03 4.93 1.99
C ALA A 129 0.49 5.27 3.40
N TRP A 130 -0.40 5.87 4.20
CA TRP A 130 -0.05 6.47 5.49
C TRP A 130 0.48 5.48 6.53
N ALA A 131 0.25 4.18 6.37
CA ALA A 131 0.72 3.15 7.29
C ALA A 131 2.00 2.43 6.80
N GLY A 132 2.59 2.91 5.72
CA GLY A 132 3.86 2.40 5.18
C GLY A 132 3.69 1.35 4.08
N GLU A 133 2.48 1.16 3.56
CA GLU A 133 2.25 0.35 2.36
C GLU A 133 2.83 1.03 1.12
N ILE A 134 3.39 0.26 0.20
CA ILE A 134 4.11 0.75 -0.98
C ILE A 134 3.60 0.02 -2.22
N GLY A 135 3.54 0.74 -3.34
CA GLY A 135 3.15 0.19 -4.64
C GLY A 135 1.68 0.40 -4.95
#